data_AF-A0A950TP07-F1
#
_entry.id   AF-A0A950TP07-F1
#
_cell.length_a   1.000
_cell.length_b   1.000
_cell.length_c   1.000
_cell.angle_alpha   90.00
_cell.angle_beta   90.00
_cell.angle_gamma   90.00
#
_symmetry.space_group_name_H-M   'P 1'
#
loop_
_entity.id
_entity.type
_entity.pdbx_description
1 polymer ?
#
loop_
_entity_poly.entity_id
_entity_poly.type
_entity_poly.pdbx_seq_one_letter_code
_entity_poly.pdbx_strand_id
1 'polypeptide(L)'
;MPLDPSQLPRDVETLPKIVLDLAAQLDHSLAEQNKYQSLLRELLEAQRNRKSEQLSKEQLALFEAAWQARGAENPPAVEDDDDFDGEAGAGPKGNETPERKRGGRQALARHLTRERIVHDLAESEKHCQGCGKDLRLIAEEASERYDYIPASVRVIQDVCLKYACDCTIRTATKPPQPIEKSTAGASLLAQVIVAKWADHQPLHRQEKMFERHGIEISRKTMGGWLAQCADLLDPLYQ
;
A
#
# COMPACT_ATOMS: atom_id res chain seq x y z
N MET A 1 -25.32 -42.27 -13.57
CA MET A 1 -25.54 -43.66 -14.05
C MET A 1 -25.50 -43.64 -15.56
N PRO A 2 -24.70 -44.51 -16.22
CA PRO A 2 -24.78 -44.65 -17.66
C PRO A 2 -26.15 -45.26 -18.02
N LEU A 3 -26.87 -44.64 -18.95
CA LEU A 3 -28.13 -45.17 -19.48
C LEU A 3 -27.81 -46.26 -20.52
N ASP A 4 -28.42 -47.44 -20.37
CA ASP A 4 -28.29 -48.54 -21.32
C ASP A 4 -29.28 -48.34 -22.49
N PRO A 5 -28.79 -48.17 -23.73
CA PRO A 5 -29.65 -47.88 -24.89
C PRO A 5 -30.57 -49.04 -25.28
N SER A 6 -30.32 -50.26 -24.79
CA SER A 6 -31.14 -51.44 -25.10
C SER A 6 -32.46 -51.51 -24.33
N GLN A 7 -32.61 -50.73 -23.25
CA GLN A 7 -33.78 -50.74 -22.37
C GLN A 7 -34.77 -49.59 -22.64
N LEU A 8 -34.50 -48.74 -23.64
CA LEU A 8 -35.35 -47.61 -24.00
C LEU A 8 -36.59 -48.08 -24.80
N PRO A 9 -37.79 -47.56 -24.49
CA PRO A 9 -38.98 -47.79 -25.31
C PRO A 9 -38.72 -47.38 -26.77
N ARG A 10 -39.05 -48.23 -27.75
CA ARG A 10 -38.91 -47.93 -29.19
C ARG A 10 -40.14 -47.24 -29.80
N ASP A 11 -41.11 -46.91 -28.96
CA ASP A 11 -42.38 -46.34 -29.39
C ASP A 11 -42.19 -44.85 -29.74
N VAL A 12 -42.51 -44.49 -30.99
CA VAL A 12 -42.17 -43.18 -31.60
C VAL A 12 -42.83 -42.01 -30.87
N GLU A 13 -43.98 -42.24 -30.21
CA GLU A 13 -44.68 -41.20 -29.45
C GLU A 13 -44.22 -41.08 -27.99
N THR A 14 -43.60 -42.12 -27.43
CA THR A 14 -43.18 -42.15 -26.03
C THR A 14 -41.80 -41.52 -25.82
N LEU A 15 -40.89 -41.71 -26.78
CA LEU A 15 -39.54 -41.13 -26.73
C LEU A 15 -39.53 -39.59 -26.67
N PRO A 16 -40.29 -38.85 -27.50
CA PRO A 16 -40.33 -37.39 -27.41
C PRO A 16 -40.85 -36.90 -26.05
N LYS A 17 -41.82 -37.58 -25.46
CA LYS A 17 -42.37 -37.24 -24.14
C LYS A 17 -41.32 -37.45 -23.05
N ILE A 18 -40.56 -38.55 -23.10
CA ILE A 18 -39.47 -38.82 -22.17
C ILE A 18 -38.34 -37.80 -22.34
N VAL A 19 -37.99 -37.42 -23.57
CA VAL A 19 -36.96 -36.40 -23.82
C VAL A 19 -37.37 -35.03 -23.27
N LEU A 20 -38.64 -34.64 -23.44
CA LEU A 20 -39.16 -33.39 -22.89
C LEU A 20 -39.19 -33.41 -21.36
N ASP A 21 -39.60 -34.53 -20.75
CA ASP A 21 -39.61 -34.68 -19.29
C ASP A 21 -38.18 -34.68 -18.71
N LEU A 22 -37.25 -35.38 -19.35
CA LEU A 22 -35.83 -35.36 -18.96
C LEU A 22 -35.21 -33.98 -19.14
N ALA A 23 -35.54 -33.24 -20.21
CA ALA A 23 -35.08 -31.87 -20.41
C ALA A 23 -35.62 -30.96 -19.30
N ALA A 24 -36.91 -31.07 -18.96
CA ALA A 24 -37.51 -30.31 -17.86
C ALA A 24 -36.88 -30.65 -16.49
N GLN A 25 -36.58 -31.92 -16.24
CA GLN A 25 -35.88 -32.36 -15.02
C GLN A 25 -34.45 -31.84 -14.97
N LEU A 26 -33.76 -31.81 -16.11
CA LEU A 26 -32.39 -31.32 -16.21
C LEU A 26 -32.33 -29.81 -15.97
N ASP A 27 -33.23 -29.05 -16.59
CA ASP A 27 -33.40 -27.61 -16.37
C ASP A 27 -33.73 -27.30 -14.91
N HIS A 28 -34.63 -28.07 -14.30
CA HIS A 28 -34.94 -27.95 -12.88
C HIS A 28 -33.71 -28.18 -12.00
N SER A 29 -32.94 -29.25 -12.25
CA SER A 29 -31.72 -29.56 -11.48
C SER A 29 -30.63 -28.49 -11.66
N LEU A 30 -30.49 -27.94 -12.87
CA LEU A 30 -29.53 -26.88 -13.15
C LEU A 30 -29.92 -25.58 -12.45
N ALA A 31 -31.22 -25.24 -12.44
CA ALA A 31 -31.73 -24.10 -11.70
C ALA A 31 -31.48 -24.24 -10.19
N GLU A 32 -31.70 -25.43 -9.63
CA GLU A 32 -31.39 -25.71 -8.23
C GLU A 32 -29.88 -25.60 -7.93
N GLN A 33 -29.03 -26.18 -8.78
CA GLN A 33 -27.57 -26.10 -8.64
C GLN A 33 -27.07 -24.65 -8.69
N ASN A 34 -27.58 -23.85 -9.62
CA ASN A 34 -27.23 -22.44 -9.75
C ASN A 34 -27.66 -21.64 -8.50
N LYS A 35 -28.85 -21.93 -7.95
CA LYS A 35 -29.33 -21.35 -6.70
C LYS A 35 -28.46 -21.73 -5.51
N TYR A 36 -28.04 -22.99 -5.39
CA TYR A 36 -27.15 -23.40 -4.31
C TYR A 36 -25.75 -22.79 -4.45
N GLN A 37 -25.23 -22.65 -5.67
CA GLN A 37 -23.95 -21.98 -5.92
C GLN A 37 -23.99 -20.49 -5.58
N SER A 38 -25.08 -19.80 -5.89
CA SER A 38 -25.23 -18.37 -5.54
C SER A 38 -25.29 -18.19 -4.02
N LEU A 39 -26.09 -19.00 -3.31
CA LEU A 39 -26.19 -18.97 -1.86
C LEU A 39 -24.85 -19.31 -1.19
N LEU A 40 -24.12 -20.30 -1.70
CA LEU A 40 -22.79 -20.64 -1.18
C LEU A 40 -21.80 -19.48 -1.39
N ARG A 41 -21.85 -18.80 -2.54
CA ARG A 41 -21.03 -17.62 -2.82
C ARG A 41 -21.35 -16.49 -1.84
N GLU A 42 -22.63 -16.19 -1.64
CA GLU A 42 -23.08 -15.18 -0.66
C GLU A 42 -22.64 -15.53 0.77
N LEU A 43 -22.76 -16.80 1.19
CA LEU A 43 -22.31 -17.24 2.51
C LEU A 43 -20.79 -17.15 2.67
N LEU A 44 -20.03 -17.54 1.65
CA LEU A 44 -18.57 -17.43 1.66
C LEU A 44 -18.11 -15.97 1.63
N GLU A 45 -18.82 -15.10 0.91
CA GLU A 45 -18.59 -13.65 0.94
C GLU A 45 -18.94 -13.08 2.32
N ALA A 46 -20.08 -13.44 2.91
CA ALA A 46 -20.46 -13.03 4.26
C ALA A 46 -19.51 -13.54 5.36
N GLN A 47 -18.91 -14.71 5.18
CA GLN A 47 -17.92 -15.29 6.08
C GLN A 47 -16.52 -14.66 5.89
N ARG A 48 -16.18 -14.23 4.67
CA ARG A 48 -14.91 -13.57 4.31
C ARG A 48 -14.93 -12.07 4.58
N ASN A 49 -16.10 -11.44 4.58
CA ASN A 49 -16.28 -10.08 5.06
C ASN A 49 -15.96 -10.08 6.56
N ARG A 50 -15.07 -9.18 6.96
CA ARG A 50 -14.56 -9.12 8.33
C ARG A 50 -15.74 -8.86 9.27
N LYS A 51 -15.67 -9.34 10.51
CA LYS A 51 -16.64 -8.99 11.58
C LYS A 51 -16.85 -7.47 11.75
N SER A 52 -15.99 -6.63 11.16
CA SER A 52 -16.06 -5.17 11.12
C SER A 52 -16.88 -4.58 9.96
N GLU A 53 -17.41 -5.38 9.04
CA GLU A 53 -18.19 -4.95 7.86
C GLU A 53 -19.65 -5.42 7.91
N GLN A 54 -20.12 -5.93 9.06
CA GLN A 54 -21.53 -6.25 9.24
C GLN A 54 -22.30 -4.97 9.57
N LEU A 55 -23.15 -4.54 8.65
CA LEU A 55 -24.16 -3.52 8.94
C LEU A 55 -25.14 -4.09 9.95
N SER A 56 -25.32 -3.39 11.08
CA SER A 56 -26.33 -3.75 12.06
C SER A 56 -27.73 -3.71 11.44
N LYS A 57 -28.69 -4.44 12.02
CA LYS A 57 -30.10 -4.41 11.56
C LYS A 57 -30.67 -2.98 11.49
N GLU A 58 -30.22 -2.11 12.39
CA GLU A 58 -30.61 -0.69 12.43
C GLU A 58 -30.02 0.11 11.27
N GLN A 59 -28.77 -0.16 10.87
CA GLN A 59 -28.14 0.47 9.70
C GLN A 59 -28.76 -0.01 8.38
N LEU A 60 -29.16 -1.29 8.31
CA LEU A 60 -29.90 -1.82 7.15
C LEU A 60 -31.29 -1.18 7.05
N ALA A 61 -31.99 -0.98 8.16
CA ALA A 61 -33.28 -0.29 8.19
C ALA A 61 -33.17 1.18 7.73
N LEU A 62 -32.08 1.87 8.09
CA LEU A 62 -31.77 3.22 7.60
C LEU A 62 -31.53 3.22 6.07
N PHE A 63 -30.86 2.19 5.55
CA PHE A 63 -30.63 2.04 4.11
C PHE A 63 -31.93 1.74 3.34
N GLU A 64 -32.78 0.89 3.90
CA GLU A 64 -34.10 0.55 3.35
C GLU A 64 -35.02 1.77 3.34
N ALA A 65 -35.01 2.57 4.41
CA ALA A 65 -35.73 3.84 4.48
C ALA A 65 -35.23 4.86 3.45
N ALA A 66 -33.91 4.97 3.26
CA ALA A 66 -33.33 5.85 2.24
C ALA A 66 -33.65 5.39 0.81
N TRP A 67 -33.71 4.08 0.57
CA TRP A 67 -34.10 3.49 -0.71
C TRP A 67 -35.58 3.74 -1.00
N GLN A 68 -36.46 3.55 -0.02
CA GLN A 68 -37.89 3.84 -0.16
C GLN A 68 -38.16 5.34 -0.35
N ALA A 69 -37.39 6.22 0.31
CA ALA A 69 -37.45 7.66 0.07
C ALA A 69 -37.01 8.06 -1.35
N ARG A 70 -36.18 7.23 -2.00
CA ARG A 70 -35.76 7.39 -3.40
C ARG A 70 -36.70 6.70 -4.39
N GLY A 71 -37.63 5.87 -3.90
CA GLY A 71 -38.56 5.06 -4.69
C GLY A 71 -39.82 5.77 -5.20
N ALA A 72 -39.78 7.09 -5.40
CA ALA A 72 -40.88 7.84 -6.00
C ALA A 72 -40.49 8.70 -7.22
N GLU A 73 -39.25 8.60 -7.71
CA GLU A 73 -38.86 9.24 -8.96
C GLU A 73 -38.07 8.22 -9.81
N ASN A 74 -38.74 7.71 -10.86
CA ASN A 74 -38.08 7.02 -11.96
C ASN A 74 -37.07 7.99 -12.61
N PRO A 75 -35.76 7.72 -12.60
CA PRO A 75 -34.86 8.47 -13.46
C PRO A 75 -35.10 8.02 -14.91
N PRO A 76 -35.15 8.94 -15.90
CA PRO A 76 -35.13 8.54 -17.29
C PRO A 76 -33.78 7.86 -17.60
N ALA A 77 -33.81 6.91 -18.52
CA ALA A 77 -32.61 6.30 -19.07
C ALA A 77 -31.71 7.39 -19.64
N VAL A 78 -30.52 7.53 -19.09
CA VAL A 78 -29.43 8.32 -19.65
C VAL A 78 -28.52 7.36 -20.39
N GLU A 79 -28.45 7.58 -21.70
CA GLU A 79 -27.48 7.02 -22.62
C GLU A 79 -26.06 7.40 -22.14
N ASP A 80 -25.12 6.47 -22.30
CA ASP A 80 -23.69 6.70 -22.06
C ASP A 80 -23.21 7.81 -23.01
N ASP A 81 -22.99 9.01 -22.48
CA ASP A 81 -22.13 10.01 -23.08
C ASP A 81 -21.20 10.58 -22.00
N ASP A 82 -19.93 10.20 -22.13
CA ASP A 82 -18.79 10.90 -21.55
C ASP A 82 -18.80 12.36 -22.04
N ASP A 83 -19.13 13.31 -21.17
CA ASP A 83 -18.49 14.63 -21.16
C ASP A 83 -18.85 15.42 -19.90
N PHE A 84 -17.85 15.65 -19.06
CA PHE A 84 -17.92 16.60 -17.94
C PHE A 84 -17.28 17.90 -18.41
N ASP A 85 -18.09 18.91 -18.69
CA ASP A 85 -17.62 20.28 -18.81
C ASP A 85 -18.42 21.22 -17.90
N GLY A 86 -17.69 21.89 -17.01
CA GLY A 86 -18.13 23.07 -16.28
C GLY A 86 -17.21 24.23 -16.63
N GLU A 87 -17.74 25.18 -17.38
CA GLU A 87 -17.09 26.41 -17.81
C GLU A 87 -16.61 27.28 -16.63
N ALA A 88 -15.43 27.90 -16.77
CA ALA A 88 -15.30 29.36 -16.88
C ALA A 88 -13.83 29.82 -16.86
N GLY A 89 -13.47 30.71 -17.79
CA GLY A 89 -12.37 31.66 -17.59
C GLY A 89 -11.34 31.71 -18.72
N ALA A 90 -11.62 32.54 -19.73
CA ALA A 90 -10.66 32.92 -20.77
C ALA A 90 -9.44 33.66 -20.21
N GLY A 91 -8.26 33.29 -20.70
CA GLY A 91 -7.02 34.05 -20.60
C GLY A 91 -5.90 33.42 -21.42
N PRO A 92 -5.27 34.10 -22.40
CA PRO A 92 -4.29 33.49 -23.28
C PRO A 92 -2.91 33.51 -22.60
N LYS A 93 -2.35 32.34 -22.29
CA LYS A 93 -0.95 32.24 -21.85
C LYS A 93 -0.24 31.03 -22.47
N GLY A 94 0.75 31.38 -23.31
CA GLY A 94 2.05 30.73 -23.44
C GLY A 94 2.08 29.20 -23.46
N ASN A 95 2.33 28.66 -24.65
CA ASN A 95 2.68 27.28 -24.87
C ASN A 95 4.06 26.99 -24.25
N GLU A 96 4.10 26.66 -22.96
CA GLU A 96 5.26 26.07 -22.29
C GLU A 96 4.86 24.67 -21.82
N THR A 97 5.28 23.66 -22.57
CA THR A 97 5.25 22.25 -22.16
C THR A 97 5.83 22.11 -20.75
N PRO A 98 5.10 21.57 -19.77
CA PRO A 98 5.67 21.37 -18.44
C PRO A 98 6.73 20.27 -18.54
N GLU A 99 7.99 20.65 -18.31
CA GLU A 99 9.07 19.69 -18.13
C GLU A 99 8.67 18.71 -17.02
N ARG A 100 8.51 17.44 -17.38
CA ARG A 100 8.32 16.36 -16.40
C ARG A 100 9.51 16.38 -15.45
N LYS A 101 9.28 16.85 -14.22
CA LYS A 101 10.25 16.77 -13.13
C LYS A 101 10.70 15.32 -12.98
N ARG A 102 11.99 15.09 -13.23
CA ARG A 102 12.64 13.77 -13.14
C ARG A 102 12.32 13.16 -11.77
N GLY A 103 11.90 11.89 -11.76
CA GLY A 103 11.44 11.15 -10.58
C GLY A 103 12.54 10.89 -9.55
N GLY A 104 12.95 11.92 -8.82
CA GLY A 104 13.78 11.83 -7.63
C GLY A 104 12.94 11.60 -6.38
N ARG A 105 13.56 11.05 -5.32
CA ARG A 105 12.92 10.99 -3.99
C ARG A 105 12.64 12.42 -3.52
N GLN A 106 11.46 12.62 -2.95
CA GLN A 106 11.10 13.90 -2.34
C GLN A 106 12.06 14.22 -1.19
N ALA A 107 12.55 15.46 -1.16
CA ALA A 107 13.41 15.93 -0.09
C ALA A 107 12.66 15.90 1.25
N LEU A 108 13.38 15.68 2.34
CA LEU A 108 12.78 15.72 3.67
C LEU A 108 12.29 17.12 4.02
N ALA A 109 11.30 17.18 4.91
CA ALA A 109 10.69 18.42 5.36
C ALA A 109 11.74 19.44 5.84
N ARG A 110 11.69 20.66 5.28
CA ARG A 110 12.72 21.69 5.52
C ARG A 110 12.62 22.35 6.89
N HIS A 111 11.41 22.44 7.45
CA HIS A 111 11.15 23.10 8.74
C HIS A 111 11.57 22.28 9.96
N LEU A 112 11.88 20.99 9.79
CA LEU A 112 12.32 20.16 10.90
C LEU A 112 13.75 20.48 11.31
N THR A 113 14.01 20.43 12.61
CA THR A 113 15.36 20.57 13.19
C THR A 113 16.29 19.52 12.60
N ARG A 114 17.44 19.96 12.08
CA ARG A 114 18.50 19.09 11.55
C ARG A 114 19.61 18.94 12.59
N GLU A 115 19.88 17.71 13.00
CA GLU A 115 21.05 17.37 13.81
C GLU A 115 22.13 16.78 12.90
N ARG A 116 23.28 17.45 12.80
CA ARG A 116 24.41 17.01 11.98
C ARG A 116 25.33 16.13 12.81
N ILE A 117 25.44 14.85 12.44
CA ILE A 117 26.35 13.89 13.07
C ILE A 117 27.50 13.64 12.09
N VAL A 118 28.71 14.01 12.49
CA VAL A 118 29.91 13.83 11.66
C VAL A 118 30.59 12.53 12.03
N HIS A 119 30.72 11.64 11.04
CA HIS A 119 31.48 10.40 11.13
C HIS A 119 32.85 10.64 10.51
N ASP A 120 33.89 10.52 11.34
CA ASP A 120 35.29 10.68 10.95
C ASP A 120 36.03 9.35 11.12
N LEU A 121 37.11 9.16 10.35
CA LEU A 121 38.03 8.04 10.51
C LEU A 121 38.80 8.17 11.83
N ALA A 122 39.16 7.05 12.43
CA ALA A 122 40.09 7.05 13.56
C ALA A 122 41.45 7.60 13.13
N GLU A 123 42.22 8.21 14.04
CA GLU A 123 43.54 8.78 13.70
C GLU A 123 44.49 7.75 13.10
N SER A 124 44.43 6.49 13.56
CA SER A 124 45.19 5.38 13.00
C SER A 124 44.83 5.06 11.54
N GLU A 125 43.59 5.30 11.14
CA GLU A 125 43.07 5.00 9.80
C GLU A 125 43.30 6.14 8.81
N LYS A 126 43.65 7.33 9.30
CA LYS A 126 44.03 8.50 8.51
C LYS A 126 45.43 8.40 7.89
N HIS A 127 46.16 7.33 8.18
CA HIS A 127 47.46 7.04 7.60
C HIS A 127 47.35 5.91 6.57
N CYS A 128 47.87 6.14 5.36
CA CYS A 128 47.81 5.14 4.30
C CYS A 128 48.91 4.08 4.46
N GLN A 129 48.51 2.80 4.53
CA GLN A 129 49.44 1.67 4.62
C GLN A 129 50.21 1.39 3.30
N GLY A 130 49.72 1.89 2.16
CA GLY A 130 50.36 1.67 0.86
C GLY A 130 51.46 2.68 0.54
N CYS A 131 51.23 3.97 0.81
CA CYS A 131 52.17 5.04 0.47
C CYS A 131 52.82 5.73 1.68
N GLY A 132 52.41 5.40 2.91
CA GLY A 132 52.93 5.98 4.16
C GLY A 132 52.58 7.45 4.39
N LYS A 133 51.75 8.06 3.52
CA LYS A 133 51.31 9.46 3.66
C LYS A 133 49.98 9.56 4.40
N ASP A 134 49.75 10.71 4.99
CA ASP A 134 48.46 11.08 5.58
C ASP A 134 47.41 11.26 4.49
N LEU A 135 46.22 10.73 4.73
CA LEU A 135 45.08 10.88 3.85
C LEU A 135 44.50 12.28 4.01
N ARG A 136 44.22 12.95 2.88
CA ARG A 136 43.66 14.31 2.85
C ARG A 136 42.15 14.24 2.73
N LEU A 137 41.44 15.13 3.42
CA LEU A 137 39.99 15.26 3.27
C LEU A 137 39.67 15.75 1.85
N ILE A 138 38.81 15.01 1.14
CA ILE A 138 38.41 15.32 -0.24
C ILE A 138 36.95 15.74 -0.33
N ALA A 139 36.06 15.04 0.36
CA ALA A 139 34.63 15.24 0.22
C ALA A 139 33.88 14.86 1.49
N GLU A 140 32.66 15.36 1.59
CA GLU A 140 31.69 14.96 2.60
C GLU A 140 30.51 14.28 1.89
N GLU A 141 30.13 13.08 2.34
CA GLU A 141 28.91 12.42 1.89
C GLU A 141 27.85 12.54 2.98
N ALA A 142 26.81 13.35 2.70
CA ALA A 142 25.71 13.56 3.63
C ALA A 142 24.50 12.69 3.25
N SER A 143 23.91 12.02 4.25
CA SER A 143 22.64 11.32 4.12
C SER A 143 21.67 11.78 5.20
N GLU A 144 20.41 12.05 4.83
CA GLU A 144 19.39 12.52 5.75
C GLU A 144 18.36 11.42 6.05
N ARG A 145 17.91 11.35 7.30
CA ARG A 145 16.82 10.45 7.74
C ARG A 145 15.95 11.11 8.81
N TYR A 146 14.67 10.76 8.85
CA TYR A 146 13.77 11.11 9.93
C TYR A 146 14.10 10.31 11.20
N ASP A 147 14.10 11.02 12.32
CA ASP A 147 14.25 10.46 13.65
C ASP A 147 13.08 10.92 14.51
N TYR A 148 12.43 9.99 15.19
CA TYR A 148 11.27 10.25 16.02
C TYR A 148 11.70 10.46 17.47
N ILE A 149 11.31 11.59 18.03
CA ILE A 149 11.32 11.88 19.47
C ILE A 149 9.85 11.89 19.90
N PRO A 150 9.47 11.41 21.10
CA PRO A 150 8.08 11.52 21.55
C PRO A 150 7.49 12.92 21.28
N ALA A 151 6.38 12.95 20.52
CA ALA A 151 5.68 14.15 20.06
C ALA A 151 6.42 15.09 19.07
N SER A 152 7.59 14.73 18.55
CA SER A 152 8.32 15.54 17.55
C SER A 152 9.14 14.70 16.58
N VAL A 153 9.34 15.20 15.36
CA VAL A 153 10.23 14.55 14.39
C VAL A 153 11.36 15.51 14.09
N ARG A 154 12.57 14.97 14.03
CA ARG A 154 13.76 15.70 13.58
C ARG A 154 14.39 14.99 12.40
N VAL A 155 15.32 15.66 11.73
CA VAL A 155 16.13 15.08 10.67
C VAL A 155 17.54 14.88 11.21
N ILE A 156 18.05 13.66 11.16
CA ILE A 156 19.47 13.38 11.39
C ILE A 156 20.16 13.46 10.04
N GLN A 157 21.17 14.31 9.93
CA GLN A 157 22.07 14.42 8.80
C GLN A 157 23.38 13.74 9.17
N ASP A 158 23.52 12.48 8.75
CA ASP A 158 24.75 11.71 8.90
C ASP A 158 25.74 12.14 7.82
N VAL A 159 26.88 12.72 8.23
CA VAL A 159 27.94 13.21 7.33
C VAL A 159 29.17 12.32 7.47
N CYS A 160 29.42 11.51 6.43
CA CYS A 160 30.61 10.66 6.34
C CYS A 160 31.73 11.42 5.63
N LEU A 161 32.84 11.63 6.34
CA LEU A 161 34.03 12.26 5.75
C LEU A 161 34.76 11.28 4.82
N LYS A 162 35.18 11.77 3.66
CA LYS A 162 35.97 11.03 2.66
C LYS A 162 37.38 11.58 2.60
N TYR A 163 38.33 10.68 2.75
CA TYR A 163 39.75 10.96 2.72
C TYR A 163 40.40 10.22 1.55
N ALA A 164 41.43 10.79 0.93
CA ALA A 164 42.23 10.05 -0.03
C ALA A 164 43.71 10.44 -0.07
N CYS A 165 44.48 9.51 -0.62
CA CYS A 165 45.84 9.68 -1.11
C CYS A 165 45.86 9.44 -2.63
N ASP A 166 47.03 9.59 -3.24
CA ASP A 166 47.30 9.22 -4.64
C ASP A 166 46.98 7.74 -4.95
N CYS A 167 46.80 6.92 -3.92
CA CYS A 167 46.73 5.47 -3.97
C CYS A 167 45.38 4.85 -3.58
N THR A 168 44.57 5.52 -2.76
CA THR A 168 43.41 4.91 -2.08
C THR A 168 42.47 5.99 -1.57
N ILE A 169 41.17 5.70 -1.62
CA ILE A 169 40.10 6.51 -1.04
C ILE A 169 39.50 5.73 0.13
N ARG A 170 39.33 6.39 1.28
CA ARG A 170 38.68 5.85 2.47
C ARG A 170 37.51 6.75 2.87
N THR A 171 36.40 6.12 3.25
CA THR A 171 35.20 6.83 3.70
C THR A 171 34.89 6.40 5.13
N ALA A 172 34.61 7.35 6.01
CA ALA A 172 34.17 7.06 7.36
C ALA A 172 32.86 6.29 7.35
N THR A 173 32.80 5.21 8.12
CA THR A 173 31.62 4.35 8.21
C THR A 173 30.61 4.94 9.20
N LYS A 174 29.35 5.09 8.76
CA LYS A 174 28.22 5.40 9.65
C LYS A 174 27.65 4.11 10.26
N PRO A 175 26.98 4.18 11.43
CA PRO A 175 26.36 3.01 12.03
C PRO A 175 25.33 2.37 11.08
N PRO A 176 25.17 1.03 11.12
CA PRO A 176 24.21 0.33 10.30
C PRO A 176 22.79 0.78 10.64
N GLN A 177 21.95 0.89 9.61
CA GLN A 177 20.54 1.21 9.76
C GLN A 177 19.69 -0.04 9.59
N PRO A 178 18.52 -0.15 10.24
CA PRO A 178 17.66 -1.33 10.08
C PRO A 178 17.29 -1.55 8.61
N ILE A 179 16.91 -0.48 7.90
CA ILE A 179 16.60 -0.52 6.48
C ILE A 179 17.60 0.34 5.72
N GLU A 180 18.40 -0.31 4.88
CA GLU A 180 19.42 0.36 4.08
C GLU A 180 18.83 1.41 3.14
N LYS A 181 19.45 2.59 3.10
CA LYS A 181 19.06 3.75 2.27
C LYS A 181 17.61 4.22 2.50
N SER A 182 17.00 3.89 3.63
CA SER A 182 15.68 4.39 4.02
C SER A 182 15.75 5.84 4.45
N THR A 183 14.64 6.57 4.28
CA THR A 183 14.46 7.90 4.87
C THR A 183 14.00 7.82 6.33
N ALA A 184 13.67 6.63 6.85
CA ALA A 184 13.29 6.42 8.24
C ALA A 184 14.46 5.87 9.05
N GLY A 185 14.80 6.57 10.13
CA GLY A 185 15.67 6.05 11.19
C GLY A 185 14.98 5.02 12.07
N ALA A 186 15.77 4.32 12.89
CA ALA A 186 15.30 3.24 13.76
C ALA A 186 14.18 3.68 14.72
N SER A 187 14.26 4.88 15.26
CA SER A 187 13.25 5.46 16.17
C SER A 187 11.90 5.67 15.48
N LEU A 188 11.89 6.18 14.24
CA LEU A 188 10.68 6.37 13.46
C LEU A 188 10.04 5.03 13.10
N LEU A 189 10.87 4.05 12.70
CA LEU A 189 10.40 2.69 12.44
C LEU A 189 9.75 2.08 13.68
N ALA A 190 10.40 2.20 14.84
CA ALA A 190 9.85 1.76 16.12
C ALA A 190 8.51 2.43 16.43
N GLN A 191 8.42 3.76 16.27
CA GLN A 191 7.17 4.48 16.49
C GLN A 191 6.04 3.98 15.58
N VAL A 192 6.31 3.77 14.29
CA VAL A 192 5.29 3.29 13.33
C VAL A 192 4.82 1.88 13.70
N ILE A 193 5.73 1.00 14.13
CA ILE A 193 5.42 -0.37 14.58
C ILE A 193 4.57 -0.33 15.86
N VAL A 194 5.01 0.39 16.89
CA VAL A 194 4.32 0.50 18.18
C VAL A 194 2.94 1.11 17.98
N ALA A 195 2.85 2.24 17.26
CA ALA A 195 1.56 2.87 16.98
C ALA A 195 0.61 1.92 16.23
N LYS A 196 1.11 1.11 15.29
CA LYS A 196 0.27 0.17 14.55
C LYS A 196 -0.25 -0.98 15.41
N TRP A 197 0.61 -1.58 16.21
CA TRP A 197 0.31 -2.84 16.88
C TRP A 197 -0.03 -2.71 18.36
N ALA A 198 0.65 -1.84 19.11
CA ALA A 198 0.32 -1.58 20.51
C ALA A 198 -0.87 -0.60 20.63
N ASP A 199 -0.88 0.47 19.84
CA ASP A 199 -1.92 1.52 19.95
C ASP A 199 -3.07 1.33 18.94
N HIS A 200 -3.05 0.25 18.18
CA HIS A 200 -4.06 -0.08 17.16
C HIS A 200 -4.33 1.04 16.15
N GLN A 201 -3.30 1.83 15.83
CA GLN A 201 -3.42 2.98 14.94
C GLN A 201 -3.18 2.56 13.47
N PRO A 202 -4.21 2.60 12.61
CA PRO A 202 -4.05 2.22 11.20
C PRO A 202 -3.14 3.22 10.45
N LEU A 203 -2.44 2.73 9.42
CA LEU A 203 -1.41 3.50 8.70
C LEU A 203 -1.95 4.79 8.06
N HIS A 204 -3.17 4.79 7.54
CA HIS A 204 -3.78 6.00 6.98
C HIS A 204 -3.99 7.09 8.05
N ARG A 205 -4.17 6.71 9.32
CA ARG A 205 -4.31 7.65 10.44
C ARG A 205 -2.93 8.17 10.85
N GLN A 206 -1.92 7.31 10.83
CA GLN A 206 -0.52 7.73 11.06
C GLN A 206 -0.05 8.70 9.96
N GLU A 207 -0.39 8.43 8.69
CA GLU A 207 -0.13 9.31 7.54
C GLU A 207 -0.68 10.72 7.79
N LYS A 208 -1.98 10.82 8.13
CA LYS A 208 -2.61 12.10 8.52
C LYS A 208 -1.97 12.76 9.74
N MET A 209 -1.43 12.00 10.68
CA MET A 209 -0.71 12.57 11.83
C MET A 209 0.62 13.18 11.41
N PHE A 210 1.40 12.50 10.57
CA PHE A 210 2.63 13.06 10.03
C PHE A 210 2.37 14.29 9.14
N GLU A 211 1.31 14.28 8.33
CA GLU A 211 0.89 15.43 7.53
C GLU A 211 0.62 16.67 8.39
N ARG A 212 0.00 16.52 9.57
CA ARG A 212 -0.21 17.63 10.52
C ARG A 212 1.10 18.20 11.06
N HIS A 213 2.16 17.41 11.10
CA HIS A 213 3.51 17.85 11.43
C HIS A 213 4.29 18.39 10.20
N GLY A 214 3.65 18.48 9.03
CA GLY A 214 4.26 18.89 7.77
C GLY A 214 5.15 17.81 7.14
N ILE A 215 4.94 16.55 7.50
CA ILE A 215 5.77 15.42 7.09
C ILE A 215 4.96 14.50 6.19
N GLU A 216 5.33 14.49 4.92
CA GLU A 216 4.66 13.66 3.91
C GLU A 216 5.28 12.26 3.89
N ILE A 217 4.64 11.32 4.59
CA ILE A 217 5.01 9.90 4.57
C ILE A 217 3.79 9.09 4.14
N SER A 218 3.85 8.52 2.95
CA SER A 218 2.72 7.75 2.43
C SER A 218 2.49 6.46 3.21
N ARG A 219 1.22 6.03 3.29
CA ARG A 219 0.85 4.70 3.82
C ARG A 219 1.57 3.54 3.13
N LYS A 220 1.89 3.68 1.84
CA LYS A 220 2.63 2.67 1.06
C LYS A 220 4.07 2.58 1.57
N THR A 221 4.70 3.72 1.83
CA THR A 221 6.05 3.80 2.39
C THR A 221 6.11 3.14 3.76
N MET A 222 5.19 3.48 4.66
CA MET A 222 5.11 2.84 5.99
C MET A 222 4.82 1.34 5.91
N GLY A 223 3.94 0.91 5.01
CA GLY A 223 3.67 -0.51 4.79
C GLY A 223 4.92 -1.28 4.34
N GLY A 224 5.71 -0.71 3.43
CA GLY A 224 6.98 -1.29 2.98
C GLY A 224 8.05 -1.33 4.08
N TRP A 225 8.08 -0.33 4.97
CA TRP A 225 8.95 -0.36 6.15
C TRP A 225 8.58 -1.47 7.11
N LEU A 226 7.29 -1.64 7.38
CA LEU A 226 6.80 -2.67 8.30
C LEU A 226 7.10 -4.09 7.82
N ALA A 227 7.00 -4.35 6.52
CA ALA A 227 7.37 -5.64 5.95
C ALA A 227 8.86 -5.95 6.17
N GLN A 228 9.73 -5.00 5.83
CA GLN A 228 11.18 -5.16 6.03
C GLN A 228 11.55 -5.29 7.52
N CYS A 229 10.88 -4.53 8.39
CA CYS A 229 11.08 -4.69 9.83
C CYS A 229 10.60 -6.06 10.33
N ALA A 230 9.54 -6.63 9.77
CA ALA A 230 9.11 -7.98 10.12
C ALA A 230 10.18 -9.01 9.77
N ASP A 231 10.76 -8.93 8.57
CA ASP A 231 11.85 -9.83 8.14
C ASP A 231 13.08 -9.73 9.06
N LEU A 232 13.42 -8.51 9.52
CA LEU A 232 14.55 -8.27 10.42
C LEU A 232 14.30 -8.79 11.85
N LEU A 233 13.04 -8.81 12.29
CA LEU A 233 12.64 -9.24 13.63
C LEU A 233 12.28 -10.73 13.69
N ASP A 234 12.24 -11.42 12.55
CA ASP A 234 11.94 -12.85 12.43
C ASP A 234 12.73 -13.75 13.41
N PRO A 235 14.05 -13.55 13.63
CA PRO A 235 14.82 -14.36 14.56
C PRO A 235 14.46 -14.19 16.05
N LEU A 236 13.65 -13.19 16.41
CA LEU A 236 13.30 -12.92 17.82
C LEU A 236 12.07 -13.70 18.30
N TYR A 237 11.24 -14.20 17.38
CA TYR A 237 10.01 -14.90 17.72
C TYR A 237 9.91 -16.32 17.14
N GLN A 238 10.89 -16.74 16.34
CA GLN A 238 11.12 -18.15 15.98
C GLN A 238 11.82 -18.89 17.11
#